data_AF-A0A1E3W8I7-F1
#
_entry.id   AF-A0A1E3W8I7-F1
#
_cell.length_a   1.000
_cell.length_b   1.000
_cell.length_c   1.000
_cell.angle_alpha   90.00
_cell.angle_beta   90.00
_cell.angle_gamma   90.00
#
_symmetry.space_group_name_H-M   'P 1'
#
loop_
_entity.id
_entity.type
_entity.pdbx_description
1 polymer ?
#
loop_
_entity_poly.entity_id
_entity_poly.type
_entity_poly.pdbx_seq_one_letter_code
_entity_poly.pdbx_strand_id
1 'polypeptide(L)'
;MVPVWLFCAAGETHANADRLHDLGAEIVPVPIDDHGLIDVQDALETLAHRGITRVLIEGGPSVARAFLDADLVDEAVVYQGARPAGEDGLSPFAGDGLDRLTASGHFTFIASRSFGPDRMTWWRRIRTCSLALSAA
;
A
#
# COMPACT_ATOMS: atom_id res chain seq x y z
N MET A 1 -23.77 -5.79 4.75
CA MET A 1 -23.13 -4.46 4.83
C MET A 1 -21.63 -4.67 4.70
N VAL A 2 -20.93 -3.84 3.94
CA VAL A 2 -19.45 -3.91 3.87
C VAL A 2 -18.91 -2.95 4.94
N PRO A 3 -18.04 -3.40 5.86
CA PRO A 3 -17.50 -2.52 6.90
C PRO A 3 -16.60 -1.44 6.29
N VAL A 4 -16.60 -0.25 6.90
CA VAL A 4 -15.72 0.87 6.53
C VAL A 4 -14.88 1.24 7.74
N TRP A 5 -13.56 1.11 7.63
CA TRP A 5 -12.62 1.48 8.68
C TRP A 5 -11.77 2.65 8.22
N LEU A 6 -11.63 3.62 9.10
CA LEU A 6 -10.85 4.84 8.87
C LEU A 6 -9.66 4.83 9.82
N PHE A 7 -8.48 4.61 9.27
CA PHE A 7 -7.22 4.69 10.00
C PHE A 7 -6.78 6.14 10.09
N CYS A 8 -6.49 6.62 11.30
CA CYS A 8 -6.10 8.00 11.56
C CYS A 8 -5.00 8.09 12.63
N ALA A 9 -4.28 9.20 12.65
CA ALA A 9 -3.22 9.45 13.61
C ALA A 9 -3.79 9.41 15.05
N ALA A 10 -3.16 8.63 15.92
CA ALA A 10 -3.51 8.56 17.32
C ALA A 10 -3.25 9.91 18.02
N GLY A 11 -4.15 10.31 18.91
CA GLY A 11 -4.04 11.56 19.65
C GLY A 11 -4.52 12.80 18.88
N GLU A 12 -4.96 12.66 17.63
CA GLU A 12 -5.62 13.73 16.89
C GLU A 12 -7.15 13.60 16.91
N THR A 13 -7.83 14.70 17.22
CA THR A 13 -9.29 14.77 17.13
C THR A 13 -9.69 15.32 15.78
N HIS A 14 -10.50 14.57 15.03
CA HIS A 14 -11.05 15.04 13.77
C HIS A 14 -12.51 15.48 13.94
N ALA A 15 -12.86 16.67 13.44
CA ALA A 15 -14.19 17.26 13.62
C ALA A 15 -15.34 16.39 13.06
N ASN A 16 -15.02 15.43 12.17
CA ASN A 16 -15.97 14.52 11.56
C ASN A 16 -16.00 13.11 12.19
N ALA A 17 -15.14 12.80 13.19
CA ALA A 17 -14.98 11.44 13.69
C ALA A 17 -16.30 10.85 14.21
N ASP A 18 -16.98 11.56 15.12
CA ASP A 18 -18.26 11.13 15.69
C ASP A 18 -19.33 10.95 14.61
N ARG A 19 -19.44 11.93 13.70
CA ARG A 19 -20.40 11.88 12.59
C ARG A 19 -20.17 10.68 11.67
N LEU A 20 -18.91 10.34 11.38
CA LEU A 20 -18.57 9.18 10.55
C LEU A 20 -18.83 7.88 11.31
N HIS A 21 -18.56 7.85 12.61
CA HIS A 21 -18.89 6.71 13.47
C HIS A 21 -20.39 6.44 13.54
N ASP A 22 -21.20 7.48 13.72
CA ASP A 22 -22.67 7.39 13.72
C ASP A 22 -23.24 6.88 12.38
N LEU A 23 -22.52 7.09 11.28
CA LEU A 23 -22.85 6.54 9.96
C LEU A 23 -22.38 5.09 9.76
N GLY A 24 -21.76 4.48 10.77
CA GLY A 24 -21.31 3.08 10.78
C GLY A 24 -19.85 2.87 10.39
N ALA A 25 -19.04 3.92 10.26
CA ALA A 25 -17.60 3.77 10.11
C ALA A 25 -16.94 3.42 11.45
N GLU A 26 -15.91 2.60 11.41
CA GLU A 26 -15.03 2.40 12.56
C GLU A 26 -13.84 3.34 12.47
N ILE A 27 -13.61 4.13 13.51
CA ILE A 27 -12.44 5.01 13.60
C ILE A 27 -11.34 4.25 14.33
N VAL A 28 -10.21 4.04 13.66
CA VAL A 28 -9.10 3.21 14.12
C VAL A 28 -7.87 4.10 14.30
N PRO A 29 -7.60 4.59 15.53
CA PRO A 29 -6.41 5.37 15.80
C PRO A 29 -5.16 4.48 15.78
N VAL A 30 -4.12 4.91 15.08
CA VAL A 30 -2.83 4.22 14.95
C VAL A 30 -1.66 5.21 15.07
N PRO A 31 -0.46 4.78 15.47
CA PRO A 31 0.72 5.63 15.50
C PRO A 31 1.04 6.25 14.13
N ILE A 32 1.84 7.32 14.17
CA ILE A 32 2.45 7.90 12.98
C ILE A 32 3.94 7.53 12.93
N ASP A 33 4.49 7.45 11.73
CA ASP A 33 5.91 7.23 11.48
C ASP A 33 6.73 8.53 11.63
N ASP A 34 8.05 8.41 11.47
CA ASP A 34 8.99 9.54 11.54
C ASP A 34 8.77 10.59 10.42
N HIS A 35 7.95 10.29 9.42
CA HIS A 35 7.56 11.19 8.34
C HIS A 35 6.21 11.88 8.58
N GLY A 36 5.57 11.61 9.72
CA GLY A 36 4.25 12.15 10.05
C GLY A 36 3.11 11.51 9.26
N LEU A 37 3.34 10.33 8.66
CA LEU A 37 2.32 9.52 8.00
C LEU A 37 1.84 8.42 8.94
N ILE A 38 0.74 7.76 8.59
CA ILE A 38 0.28 6.57 9.33
C ILE A 38 1.36 5.49 9.30
N ASP A 39 1.69 4.93 10.47
CA ASP A 39 2.54 3.74 10.55
C ASP A 39 1.82 2.55 9.89
N VAL A 40 2.30 2.19 8.69
CA VAL A 40 1.70 1.14 7.88
C VAL A 40 1.90 -0.26 8.46
N GLN A 41 2.94 -0.47 9.28
CA GLN A 41 3.17 -1.74 9.96
C GLN A 41 2.11 -1.93 11.04
N ASP A 42 1.90 -0.93 11.90
CA ASP A 42 0.88 -0.97 12.96
C ASP A 42 -0.53 -1.09 12.35
N ALA A 43 -0.80 -0.38 11.25
CA ALA A 43 -2.06 -0.52 10.52
C ALA A 43 -2.30 -1.96 10.05
N LEU A 44 -1.29 -2.63 9.47
CA LEU A 44 -1.40 -4.03 9.06
C LEU A 44 -1.56 -4.99 10.24
N GLU A 45 -0.85 -4.77 11.35
CA GLU A 45 -0.98 -5.57 12.57
C GLU A 45 -2.38 -5.45 13.17
N THR A 46 -2.95 -4.23 13.17
CA THR A 46 -4.33 -3.99 13.58
C THR A 46 -5.33 -4.72 12.69
N LEU A 47 -5.13 -4.72 11.36
CA LEU A 47 -5.94 -5.50 10.43
C LEU A 47 -5.80 -7.01 10.69
N ALA A 48 -4.58 -7.49 10.94
CA ALA A 48 -4.30 -8.90 11.21
C ALA A 48 -4.97 -9.39 12.50
N HIS A 49 -4.94 -8.60 13.58
CA HIS A 49 -5.64 -8.91 14.84
C HIS A 49 -7.15 -9.04 14.67
N ARG A 50 -7.70 -8.47 13.60
CA ARG A 50 -9.12 -8.55 13.23
C ARG A 50 -9.41 -9.60 12.17
N GLY A 51 -8.44 -10.46 11.87
CA GLY A 51 -8.56 -11.58 10.93
C GLY A 51 -8.36 -11.22 9.47
N ILE A 52 -7.97 -9.98 9.15
CA ILE A 52 -7.68 -9.56 7.77
C ILE A 52 -6.22 -9.88 7.47
N THR A 53 -6.00 -10.91 6.66
CA THR A 53 -4.66 -11.43 6.33
C THR A 53 -4.17 -11.05 4.93
N ARG A 54 -5.02 -10.38 4.14
CA ARG A 54 -4.73 -9.95 2.77
C ARG A 54 -5.39 -8.60 2.52
N VAL A 55 -4.60 -7.66 2.02
CA VAL A 55 -5.07 -6.32 1.66
C VAL A 55 -4.71 -6.01 0.21
N LEU A 56 -5.62 -5.33 -0.48
CA LEU A 56 -5.33 -4.71 -1.77
C LEU A 56 -5.13 -3.22 -1.52
N ILE A 57 -3.96 -2.71 -1.91
CA ILE A 57 -3.62 -1.29 -1.78
C ILE A 57 -3.69 -0.67 -3.17
N GLU A 58 -4.67 0.19 -3.39
CA GLU A 58 -4.90 0.83 -4.69
C GLU A 58 -4.29 2.25 -4.80
N GLY A 59 -3.96 2.89 -3.67
CA GLY A 59 -3.32 4.21 -3.67
C GLY A 59 -3.52 5.00 -2.38
N GLY A 60 -3.15 6.29 -2.30
CA GLY A 60 -2.48 7.10 -3.34
C GLY A 60 -0.95 6.96 -3.36
N PRO A 61 -0.22 7.80 -4.12
CA PRO A 61 1.23 7.69 -4.28
C PRO A 61 2.02 7.64 -2.97
N SER A 62 1.59 8.41 -1.96
CA SER A 62 2.22 8.40 -0.63
C SER A 62 1.98 7.10 0.13
N VAL A 63 0.79 6.50 -0.01
CA VAL A 63 0.48 5.19 0.61
C VAL A 63 1.30 4.11 -0.07
N ALA A 64 1.30 4.07 -1.41
CA ALA A 64 2.09 3.11 -2.16
C ALA A 64 3.59 3.21 -1.82
N ARG A 65 4.09 4.44 -1.65
CA ARG A 65 5.45 4.71 -1.22
C ARG A 65 5.73 4.19 0.20
N ALA A 66 4.87 4.49 1.16
CA ALA A 66 5.04 4.06 2.56
C ALA A 66 5.13 2.53 2.67
N PHE A 67 4.24 1.79 2.00
CA PHE A 67 4.27 0.33 1.99
C PHE A 67 5.51 -0.25 1.28
N LEU A 68 5.97 0.38 0.20
CA LEU A 68 7.17 -0.06 -0.51
C LEU A 68 8.44 0.18 0.32
N ASP A 69 8.54 1.32 0.99
CA ASP A 69 9.68 1.70 1.83
C ASP A 69 9.76 0.87 3.12
N ALA A 70 8.60 0.55 3.72
CA ALA A 70 8.50 -0.35 4.86
C ALA A 70 8.75 -1.83 4.51
N ASP A 71 8.97 -2.15 3.23
CA ASP A 71 9.19 -3.51 2.73
C ASP A 71 8.00 -4.46 2.99
N LEU A 72 6.76 -3.93 2.92
CA LEU A 72 5.51 -4.65 3.24
C LEU A 72 4.68 -5.03 2.01
N VAL A 73 5.22 -4.86 0.80
CA VAL A 73 4.55 -5.24 -0.46
C VAL A 73 4.97 -6.65 -0.89
N ASP A 74 4.07 -7.63 -0.85
CA ASP A 74 4.31 -8.99 -1.35
C ASP A 74 4.18 -9.10 -2.89
N GLU A 75 3.18 -8.43 -3.45
CA GLU A 75 2.82 -8.49 -4.86
C GLU A 75 2.48 -7.10 -5.38
N ALA A 76 2.88 -6.80 -6.62
CA ALA A 76 2.51 -5.57 -7.30
C ALA A 76 1.90 -5.87 -8.67
N VAL A 77 0.71 -5.34 -8.91
CA VAL A 77 0.01 -5.43 -10.20
C VAL A 77 -0.10 -4.03 -10.76
N VAL A 78 0.64 -3.78 -11.83
CA VAL A 78 0.78 -2.44 -12.41
C VAL A 78 0.01 -2.40 -13.72
N TYR A 79 -0.97 -1.51 -13.80
CA TYR A 79 -1.69 -1.20 -15.03
C TYR A 79 -1.14 0.08 -15.64
N GLN A 80 -0.70 0.01 -16.89
CA GLN A 80 -0.14 1.13 -17.64
C GLN A 80 -0.98 1.38 -18.88
N GLY A 81 -1.50 2.60 -19.00
CA GLY A 81 -2.16 3.05 -20.22
C GLY A 81 -1.16 3.33 -21.35
N ALA A 82 -1.65 3.36 -22.59
CA ALA A 82 -0.80 3.63 -23.76
C ALA A 82 -0.28 5.08 -23.85
N ARG A 83 -0.92 6.03 -23.17
CA ARG A 83 -0.56 7.45 -23.21
C ARG A 83 0.13 7.88 -21.92
N PRO A 84 1.21 8.68 -21.99
CA PRO A 84 1.79 9.31 -20.81
C PRO A 84 0.76 10.19 -20.09
N ALA A 85 0.90 10.32 -18.77
CA ALA A 85 0.06 11.20 -17.95
C ALA A 85 0.28 12.71 -18.24
N GLY A 86 1.35 13.06 -18.96
CA GLY A 86 1.74 14.45 -19.22
C GLY A 86 2.64 15.01 -18.11
N GLU A 87 3.05 16.27 -18.27
CA GLU A 87 3.95 16.96 -17.33
C GLU A 87 3.34 17.13 -15.93
N ASP A 88 2.01 17.31 -15.86
CA ASP A 88 1.25 17.41 -14.61
C ASP A 88 0.87 16.04 -14.01
N GLY A 89 1.41 14.95 -14.58
CA GLY A 89 1.15 13.59 -14.11
C GLY A 89 1.76 13.31 -12.73
N LEU A 90 1.04 12.54 -11.90
CA LEU A 90 1.57 12.10 -10.61
C LEU A 90 2.48 10.88 -10.78
N SER A 91 3.66 10.95 -10.18
CA SER A 91 4.53 9.78 -9.99
C SER A 91 3.86 8.75 -9.06
N PRO A 92 3.98 7.44 -9.33
CA PRO A 92 3.29 6.39 -8.57
C PRO A 92 3.76 6.25 -7.12
N PHE A 93 4.96 6.73 -6.78
CA PHE A 93 5.54 6.60 -5.43
C PHE A 93 6.01 7.94 -4.86
N ALA A 94 5.15 8.97 -4.94
CA ALA A 94 5.36 10.30 -4.36
C ALA A 94 6.71 10.93 -4.79
N GLY A 95 6.86 11.14 -6.10
CA GLY A 95 8.07 11.70 -6.73
C GLY A 95 8.85 10.69 -7.54
N ASP A 96 8.85 9.42 -7.14
CA ASP A 96 9.58 8.36 -7.85
C ASP A 96 8.74 7.61 -8.90
N GLY A 97 9.40 7.27 -10.00
CA GLY A 97 8.83 6.47 -11.08
C GLY A 97 8.71 4.98 -10.77
N LEU A 98 8.18 4.24 -11.74
CA LEU A 98 7.94 2.79 -11.59
C LEU A 98 9.23 1.98 -11.38
N ASP A 99 10.38 2.50 -11.82
CA ASP A 99 11.70 1.88 -11.66
C ASP A 99 12.06 1.61 -10.19
N ARG A 100 11.51 2.37 -9.24
CA ARG A 100 11.63 2.09 -7.81
C ARG A 100 11.17 0.67 -7.44
N LEU A 101 10.20 0.14 -8.18
CA LEU A 101 9.73 -1.23 -8.03
C LEU A 101 10.43 -2.17 -9.02
N THR A 102 10.44 -1.83 -10.30
CA THR A 102 10.84 -2.75 -11.38
C THR A 102 12.35 -2.94 -11.52
N ALA A 103 13.15 -1.99 -11.01
CA ALA A 103 14.61 -2.05 -11.02
C ALA A 103 15.22 -2.22 -9.62
N SER A 104 14.40 -2.43 -8.58
CA SER A 104 14.87 -2.59 -7.19
C SER A 104 15.75 -3.81 -6.95
N GLY A 105 15.62 -4.87 -7.76
CA GLY A 105 16.18 -6.19 -7.48
C GLY A 105 15.46 -6.95 -6.35
N HIS A 106 14.42 -6.38 -5.74
CA HIS A 106 13.62 -7.01 -4.69
C HIS A 106 12.38 -7.73 -5.25
N PHE A 107 12.02 -7.48 -6.50
CA PHE A 107 10.86 -8.06 -7.18
C PHE A 107 11.27 -8.82 -8.42
N THR A 108 10.57 -9.93 -8.68
CA THR A 108 10.67 -10.69 -9.92
C THR A 108 9.41 -10.49 -10.77
N PHE A 109 9.60 -10.36 -12.07
CA PHE A 109 8.51 -10.29 -13.03
C PHE A 109 7.85 -11.67 -13.17
N ILE A 110 6.53 -11.70 -13.03
CA ILE A 110 5.73 -12.94 -13.10
C ILE A 110 5.04 -13.08 -14.45
N ALA A 111 4.30 -12.06 -14.87
CA ALA A 111 3.49 -12.11 -16.08
C ALA A 111 3.15 -10.73 -16.63
N SER A 112 2.75 -10.69 -17.90
CA SER A 112 2.15 -9.51 -18.54
C SER A 112 0.90 -9.91 -19.31
N ARG A 113 -0.10 -9.04 -19.29
CA ARG A 113 -1.34 -9.19 -20.06
C ARG A 113 -1.75 -7.85 -20.66
N SER A 114 -2.23 -7.88 -21.90
CA SER A 114 -2.82 -6.70 -22.55
C SER A 114 -4.33 -6.66 -22.40
N PHE A 115 -4.86 -5.45 -22.20
CA PHE A 115 -6.27 -5.13 -22.14
C PHE A 115 -6.55 -3.96 -23.10
N GLY A 116 -6.80 -4.29 -24.37
CA GLY A 116 -6.83 -3.26 -25.42
C GLY A 116 -5.49 -2.52 -25.49
N PRO A 117 -5.46 -1.17 -25.38
CA PRO A 117 -4.22 -0.39 -25.40
C PRO A 117 -3.43 -0.47 -24.08
N ASP A 118 -4.02 -1.01 -23.03
CA ASP A 118 -3.41 -1.02 -21.71
C ASP A 118 -2.62 -2.32 -21.48
N ARG A 119 -1.59 -2.21 -20.65
CA ARG A 119 -0.76 -3.34 -20.25
C ARG A 119 -0.79 -3.50 -18.74
N MET A 120 -1.07 -4.71 -18.30
CA MET A 120 -0.89 -5.16 -16.92
C MET A 120 0.43 -5.92 -16.82
N THR A 121 1.22 -5.62 -15.79
CA THR A 121 2.38 -6.43 -15.39
C THR A 121 2.22 -6.85 -13.94
N TRP A 122 2.53 -8.11 -13.65
CA TRP A 122 2.50 -8.68 -12.31
C TRP A 122 3.92 -8.98 -11.84
N TRP A 123 4.23 -8.49 -10.65
CA TRP A 123 5.52 -8.62 -9.99
C TRP A 123 5.32 -9.23 -8.60
N ARG A 124 6.30 -10.01 -8.15
CA ARG A 124 6.27 -10.65 -6.83
C ARG A 124 7.59 -10.43 -6.12
N ARG A 125 7.52 -10.17 -4.81
CA ARG A 125 8.68 -10.08 -3.93
C ARG A 125 9.54 -11.32 -4.00
N ILE A 126 10.85 -11.12 -4.13
CA ILE A 126 11.85 -12.18 -3.98
C ILE A 126 12.02 -12.43 -2.49
N ARG A 127 11.53 -13.56 -2.01
CA ARG A 127 11.78 -13.98 -0.63
C ARG A 127 13.17 -14.61 -0.58
N THR A 128 14.14 -13.87 -0.06
CA THR A 128 15.38 -14.49 0.40
C THR A 128 15.01 -15.30 1.63
N CYS A 129 15.18 -16.62 1.57
CA CYS A 129 15.17 -17.43 2.79
C CYS A 129 16.32 -16.91 3.66
N SER A 130 16.00 -16.09 4.67
CA SER A 130 16.94 -15.88 5.76
C SER A 130 16.93 -17.19 6.55
N LEU A 131 18.07 -17.88 6.56
CA LEU A 131 18.27 -19.03 7.46
C LEU A 131 18.06 -18.64 8.94
N ALA A 132 18.10 -17.35 9.26
CA ALA A 132 17.85 -16.80 10.59
C ALA A 132 16.42 -17.04 11.12
N LEU A 133 15.40 -17.13 10.24
CA LEU A 133 14.01 -17.39 10.66
C LEU A 133 13.64 -18.88 10.71
N SER A 134 14.51 -19.78 10.24
CA SER A 134 14.33 -21.24 10.35
C SER A 134 15.01 -21.86 11.57
N ALA A 135 15.63 -21.03 12.43
CA ALA A 135 16.40 -21.46 13.60
C ALA A 135 15.75 -21.09 14.95
N ALA A 136 14.49 -20.62 14.95
CA ALA A 136 13.70 -20.36 16.14
C ALA A 136 12.63 -21.44 16.34
#